data_AF-A0ABD0QZE0-F1
#
_entry.id   AF-A0ABD0QZE0-F1
#
_cell.length_a   1.000
_cell.length_b   1.000
_cell.length_c   1.000
_cell.angle_alpha   90.00
_cell.angle_beta   90.00
_cell.angle_gamma   90.00
#
_symmetry.space_group_name_H-M   'P 1'
#
loop_
_entity.id
_entity.type
_entity.pdbx_description
1 polymer ?
#
loop_
_entity_poly.entity_id
_entity_poly.type
_entity_poly.pdbx_seq_one_letter_code
_entity_poly.pdbx_strand_id
1 'polypeptide(L)' 'DSYNWMSYMSIIAIFAFVAFFEIGPGPIPWFIVAELFSQGPRPSAFAVAGFSNWTANFIVG' A
#
# COMPACT_ATOMS: atom_id res chain seq x y z
N ASP A 1 -20.07 29.18 -2.32
CA ASP A 1 -19.92 28.68 -3.71
C ASP A 1 -18.65 29.10 -4.45
N SER A 2 -17.63 29.67 -3.78
CA SER A 2 -16.43 30.21 -4.46
C SER A 2 -15.31 29.20 -4.71
N TYR A 3 -15.43 27.95 -4.23
CA TYR A 3 -14.36 26.94 -4.27
C TYR A 3 -14.80 25.56 -4.79
N ASN A 4 -15.90 25.49 -5.55
CA ASN A 4 -16.42 24.22 -6.07
C ASN A 4 -15.37 23.44 -6.91
N TRP A 5 -14.42 24.14 -7.53
CA TRP A 5 -13.29 23.53 -8.25
C TRP A 5 -12.33 22.74 -7.35
N MET A 6 -12.17 23.15 -6.07
CA MET A 6 -11.30 22.45 -5.12
C MET A 6 -11.84 21.07 -4.79
N SER A 7 -13.17 20.92 -4.68
CA SER A 7 -13.81 19.61 -4.49
C SER A 7 -13.51 18.67 -5.65
N TYR A 8 -13.58 19.16 -6.90
CA TYR A 8 -13.22 18.36 -8.08
C TYR A 8 -11.73 17.99 -8.09
N MET A 9 -10.84 18.90 -7.71
CA MET A 9 -9.40 18.61 -7.58
C MET A 9 -9.11 17.56 -6.51
N SER A 10 -9.74 17.65 -5.34
CA SER A 10 -9.59 16.66 -4.27
C SER A 10 -10.06 15.27 -4.70
N ILE A 11 -11.19 15.18 -5.41
CA ILE A 11 -11.69 13.92 -5.97
C ILE A 11 -10.66 13.30 -6.93
N ILE A 12 -10.14 14.09 -7.86
CA ILE A 12 -9.13 13.63 -8.83
C ILE A 12 -7.85 13.19 -8.11
N ALA A 13 -7.39 13.95 -7.11
CA ALA A 13 -6.20 13.63 -6.33
C ALA A 13 -6.35 12.31 -5.56
N ILE A 14 -7.49 12.08 -4.91
CA ILE A 14 -7.77 10.82 -4.20
C ILE A 14 -7.80 9.64 -5.19
N PHE A 15 -8.49 9.78 -6.32
CA PHE A 15 -8.51 8.70 -7.32
C PHE A 15 -7.14 8.42 -7.91
N ALA A 16 -6.35 9.45 -8.20
CA ALA A 16 -4.98 9.27 -8.67
C ALA A 16 -4.13 8.55 -7.61
N PHE A 17 -4.21 8.99 -6.34
CA PHE A 17 -3.51 8.34 -5.24
C PHE A 17 -3.87 6.86 -5.12
N VAL A 18 -5.17 6.52 -5.10
CA VAL A 18 -5.64 5.13 -5.03
C VAL A 18 -5.18 4.33 -6.23
N ALA A 19 -5.32 4.86 -7.46
CA ALA A 19 -4.93 4.15 -8.67
C ALA A 19 -3.43 3.82 -8.70
N PHE A 20 -2.56 4.79 -8.37
CA PHE A 20 -1.12 4.54 -8.32
C PHE A 20 -0.71 3.65 -7.15
N PHE A 21 -1.40 3.75 -6.00
CA PHE A 21 -1.17 2.87 -4.86
C PHE A 21 -1.45 1.40 -5.22
N GLU A 22 -2.62 1.12 -5.80
CA GLU A 22 -3.05 -0.24 -6.13
C GLU A 22 -2.24 -0.87 -7.29
N ILE A 23 -1.69 -0.08 -8.20
CA ILE A 23 -0.80 -0.60 -9.27
C ILE A 23 0.61 -0.87 -8.74
N GLY A 24 1.05 -0.12 -7.71
CA GLY A 24 2.41 -0.17 -7.23
C GLY A 24 2.53 -0.62 -5.77
N PRO A 25 2.60 0.32 -4.80
CA PRO A 25 2.85 0.03 -3.39
C PRO A 25 1.91 -0.98 -2.72
N GLY A 26 0.67 -1.12 -3.19
CA GLY A 26 -0.30 -2.07 -2.66
C GLY A 26 0.16 -3.52 -2.86
N PRO A 27 0.28 -4.02 -4.11
CA PRO A 27 0.65 -5.40 -4.38
C PRO A 27 2.16 -5.69 -4.39
N ILE A 28 3.00 -4.75 -4.85
CA ILE A 28 4.42 -5.02 -5.15
C ILE A 28 5.19 -5.60 -3.95
N PRO A 29 5.08 -5.06 -2.71
CA PRO A 29 5.84 -5.59 -1.57
C PRO A 29 5.53 -7.07 -1.29
N TRP A 30 4.28 -7.50 -1.50
CA TRP A 30 3.88 -8.90 -1.28
C TRP A 30 4.46 -9.84 -2.33
N PHE A 31 4.55 -9.40 -3.59
CA PHE A 31 5.25 -10.14 -4.64
C PHE A 31 6.75 -10.26 -4.34
N ILE A 32 7.39 -9.16 -3.93
CA ILE A 32 8.83 -9.17 -3.59
C ILE A 32 9.13 -10.18 -2.47
N VAL A 33 8.32 -10.23 -1.41
CA VAL A 33 8.52 -11.21 -0.33
C VAL A 33 8.33 -12.65 -0.83
N ALA A 34 7.41 -12.89 -1.76
CA ALA A 34 7.21 -14.20 -2.37
C ALA A 34 8.41 -14.66 -3.23
N GLU A 35 8.98 -13.73 -3.99
CA GLU A 35 10.02 -14.00 -4.99
C GLU A 35 11.44 -14.00 -4.40
N LEU A 36 11.70 -13.16 -3.40
CA LEU A 36 13.03 -13.00 -2.79
C LEU A 36 13.43 -14.18 -1.91
N PHE A 37 12.46 -14.88 -1.31
CA PHE A 37 12.71 -15.96 -0.36
C PHE A 37 12.37 -17.34 -0.94
N SER A 38 13.28 -18.28 -0.73
CA SER A 38 13.06 -19.70 -1.03
C SER A 38 11.96 -20.31 -0.15
N GLN A 39 11.42 -21.46 -0.53
CA GLN A 39 10.23 -22.05 0.10
C GLN A 39 10.35 -22.25 1.61
N GLY A 40 11.53 -22.60 2.11
CA GLY A 40 11.79 -22.81 3.54
C GLY A 40 11.60 -21.55 4.39
N PRO A 41 12.35 -20.45 4.14
CA PRO A 41 12.22 -19.21 4.90
C PRO A 41 10.98 -18.36 4.54
N ARG A 42 10.33 -18.60 3.40
CA ARG A 42 9.22 -17.77 2.90
C ARG A 42 8.10 -17.56 3.93
N PRO A 43 7.59 -18.57 4.66
CA PRO A 43 6.56 -18.35 5.67
C PRO A 43 6.99 -17.39 6.78
N SER A 44 8.23 -17.50 7.27
CA SER A 44 8.77 -16.59 8.27
C SER A 44 8.96 -15.17 7.73
N ALA A 45 9.39 -15.04 6.47
CA ALA A 45 9.51 -13.74 5.81
C ALA A 45 8.13 -13.03 5.67
N PHE A 46 7.09 -13.77 5.30
CA PHE A 46 5.71 -13.23 5.26
C PHE A 46 5.21 -12.82 6.65
N ALA A 47 5.56 -13.56 7.70
CA ALA A 47 5.18 -13.18 9.06
C ALA A 47 5.81 -11.84 9.48
N VAL A 48 7.10 -11.63 9.19
CA VAL A 48 7.78 -10.36 9.48
C VAL A 48 7.22 -9.22 8.62
N ALA A 49 7.01 -9.46 7.31
CA ALA A 49 6.41 -8.47 6.42
C ALA A 49 4.99 -8.06 6.87
N GLY A 50 4.16 -9.02 7.28
CA GLY A 50 2.85 -8.78 7.87
C GLY A 50 2.95 -7.97 9.16
N PHE A 51 3.85 -8.32 10.08
CA PHE A 51 4.08 -7.54 11.31
C PHE A 51 4.48 -6.09 11.01
N SER A 52 5.39 -5.87 10.06
CA SER A 52 5.77 -4.52 9.64
C SER A 52 4.60 -3.75 9.04
N ASN A 53 3.78 -4.39 8.20
CA ASN A 53 2.60 -3.76 7.60
C ASN A 53 1.58 -3.34 8.68
N TRP A 54 1.25 -4.22 9.61
CA TRP A 54 0.31 -3.92 10.69
C TRP A 54 0.83 -2.90 11.68
N THR A 55 2.14 -2.90 11.94
CA THR A 55 2.78 -1.86 12.77
C THR A 55 2.69 -0.49 12.11
N ALA A 56 2.97 -0.41 10.80
CA ALA A 56 2.81 0.83 10.04
C ALA A 56 1.34 1.27 10.00
N ASN A 57 0.40 0.34 9.82
CA ASN A 57 -1.03 0.64 9.85
C ASN A 57 -1.46 1.18 11.23
N PHE A 58 -0.96 0.61 12.32
CA PHE A 58 -1.22 1.10 13.68
C PHE A 58 -0.69 2.53 13.91
N ILE A 59 0.46 2.89 13.33
CA ILE A 59 1.04 4.24 13.47
C ILE A 59 0.24 5.28 12.66
N VAL A 60 -0.27 4.90 11.50
CA VAL A 60 -1.04 5.79 10.61
C VAL A 60 -2.51 5.89 11.02
N GLY A 61 -3.05 4.81 11.60
CA GLY A 61 -4.46 4.64 11.98
C GLY A 61 -4.96 5.56 13.08
#